data_AF-A0A656JW96-F1
#
_entry.id   AF-A0A656JW96-F1
#
_cell.length_a   1.000
_cell.length_b   1.000
_cell.length_c   1.000
_cell.angle_alpha   90.00
_cell.angle_beta   90.00
_cell.angle_gamma   90.00
#
_symmetry.space_group_name_H-M   'P 1'
#
loop_
_entity.id
_entity.type
_entity.pdbx_description
1 polymer ?
#
loop_
_entity_poly.entity_id
_entity_poly.type
_entity_poly.pdbx_seq_one_letter_code
_entity_poly.pdbx_strand_id
1 'polypeptide(L)' 'KSTLAKMLLGLLAPSSGDVLVNGKHLAGTDRKEMARHIQPIFQDPYSSLNPRKTLREIVTLPLIVHDIG' A
#
# COMPACT_ATOMS: atom_id res chain seq x y z
N LYS A 1 12.29 2.01 11.18
CA LYS A 1 10.89 2.38 10.85
C LYS A 1 10.58 2.22 9.35
N SER A 2 11.29 2.88 8.45
CA SER A 2 11.04 2.81 6.99
C SER A 2 11.32 1.42 6.37
N THR A 3 12.34 0.71 6.84
CA THR A 3 12.66 -0.66 6.38
C THR A 3 11.51 -1.63 6.64
N LEU A 4 10.97 -1.62 7.87
CA LEU A 4 9.82 -2.44 8.24
C LEU A 4 8.57 -2.08 7.40
N ALA A 5 8.32 -0.80 7.17
CA ALA A 5 7.23 -0.36 6.32
C ALA A 5 7.39 -0.88 4.87
N LYS A 6 8.59 -0.83 4.31
CA LYS A 6 8.88 -1.39 2.98
C LYS A 6 8.69 -2.91 2.94
N MET A 7 9.04 -3.62 4.01
CA MET A 7 8.80 -5.07 4.12
C MET A 7 7.31 -5.40 4.21
N LEU A 8 6.54 -4.66 5.00
CA LEU A 8 5.07 -4.82 5.10
C LEU A 8 4.34 -4.50 3.78
N LEU A 9 4.89 -3.62 2.95
CA LEU A 9 4.35 -3.29 1.63
C LEU A 9 4.81 -4.25 0.52
N GLY A 10 5.62 -5.27 0.85
CA GLY A 10 6.23 -6.17 -0.14
C GLY A 10 7.21 -5.49 -1.09
N LEU A 11 7.74 -4.31 -0.71
CA LEU A 11 8.74 -3.56 -1.47
C LEU A 11 10.18 -3.99 -1.13
N LEU A 12 10.36 -4.74 -0.04
CA LEU A 12 11.64 -5.25 0.41
C LEU A 12 11.44 -6.65 1.01
N ALA A 13 12.22 -7.64 0.55
CA ALA A 13 12.20 -8.97 1.14
C ALA A 13 12.95 -8.98 2.50
N PRO A 14 12.48 -9.74 3.50
CA PRO A 14 13.24 -9.96 4.73
C PRO A 14 14.52 -10.76 4.43
N SER A 15 15.60 -10.46 5.14
CA SER A 15 16.85 -11.22 5.03
C SER A 15 16.73 -12.61 5.64
N SER A 16 15.85 -12.80 6.61
CA SER A 16 15.49 -14.08 7.22
C SER A 16 14.12 -13.98 7.91
N GLY A 17 13.47 -15.13 8.09
CA GLY A 17 12.15 -15.24 8.71
C GLY A 17 10.99 -14.85 7.78
N ASP A 18 9.79 -14.85 8.34
CA ASP A 18 8.55 -14.60 7.63
C ASP A 18 7.85 -13.34 8.12
N VAL A 19 7.17 -12.66 7.19
CA VAL A 19 6.26 -11.57 7.51
C VAL A 19 4.85 -12.05 7.21
N LEU A 20 3.99 -12.02 8.23
CA LEU A 20 2.59 -12.41 8.11
C LEU A 20 1.70 -11.18 8.33
N VAL A 21 0.71 -11.01 7.45
CA VAL A 21 -0.36 -10.01 7.58
C VAL A 21 -1.67 -10.77 7.69
N ASN A 22 -2.40 -10.58 8.79
CA ASN A 22 -3.64 -11.32 9.08
C ASN A 22 -3.47 -12.85 8.98
N GLY A 23 -2.33 -13.36 9.45
CA GLY A 23 -2.01 -14.79 9.42
C GLY A 23 -1.63 -15.35 8.04
N LYS A 24 -1.48 -14.51 7.01
CA LYS A 24 -1.05 -14.92 5.66
C LYS A 24 0.36 -14.44 5.36
N HIS A 25 1.17 -15.29 4.72
CA HIS A 25 2.51 -14.91 4.27
C HIS A 25 2.45 -13.80 3.22
N LEU A 26 3.26 -12.76 3.42
CA LEU A 26 3.41 -11.66 2.47
C LEU A 26 4.05 -12.12 1.15
N ALA A 27 4.96 -13.09 1.23
CA ALA A 27 5.63 -13.66 0.08
C ALA A 27 4.63 -14.36 -0.84
N GLY A 28 4.60 -13.99 -2.12
CA GLY A 28 3.69 -14.56 -3.11
C GLY A 28 2.23 -14.08 -3.03
N THR A 29 1.90 -13.16 -2.12
CA THR A 29 0.57 -12.53 -2.09
C THR A 29 0.44 -11.55 -3.26
N ASP A 30 -0.72 -11.58 -3.94
CA ASP A 30 -1.02 -10.65 -5.01
C ASP A 30 -1.01 -9.19 -4.51
N ARG A 31 -0.43 -8.29 -5.31
CA ARG A 31 -0.29 -6.87 -4.94
C ARG A 31 -1.65 -6.21 -4.71
N LYS A 32 -2.68 -6.60 -5.46
CA LYS A 32 -4.03 -6.05 -5.31
C LYS A 32 -4.65 -6.46 -3.98
N GLU A 33 -4.52 -7.72 -3.61
CA GLU A 33 -4.96 -8.23 -2.30
C GLU A 33 -4.22 -7.58 -1.14
N MET A 34 -2.92 -7.34 -1.28
CA MET A 34 -2.15 -6.64 -0.27
C MET A 34 -2.58 -5.17 -0.10
N ALA A 35 -2.82 -4.45 -1.21
CA ALA A 35 -3.28 -3.07 -1.18
C ALA A 35 -4.67 -2.88 -0.53
N ARG A 36 -5.48 -3.94 -0.44
CA ARG A 36 -6.76 -3.94 0.30
C ARG A 36 -6.57 -3.94 1.81
N HIS A 37 -5.47 -4.50 2.30
CA HIS A 37 -5.21 -4.65 3.73
C HIS A 37 -4.23 -3.59 4.28
N ILE A 38 -3.35 -3.06 3.43
CA ILE A 38 -2.32 -2.10 3.82
C ILE A 38 -2.35 -0.90 2.89
N GLN A 39 -2.68 0.27 3.45
CA GLN A 39 -2.64 1.56 2.74
C GLN A 39 -1.64 2.48 3.46
N PRO A 40 -0.42 2.67 2.90
CA PRO A 40 0.59 3.50 3.54
C PRO A 40 0.28 5.00 3.41
N ILE A 41 0.51 5.75 4.48
CA ILE A 41 0.57 7.21 4.46
C ILE A 41 2.03 7.62 4.51
N PHE A 42 2.53 8.23 3.44
CA PHE A 42 3.91 8.70 3.36
C PHE A 42 4.08 10.03 4.11
N GLN A 43 5.27 10.23 4.69
CA GLN A 43 5.59 11.45 5.44
C GLN A 43 5.71 12.70 4.55
N ASP A 44 5.97 12.51 3.26
CA ASP A 44 5.99 13.58 2.28
C ASP A 44 4.65 13.62 1.52
N PRO A 45 3.79 14.60 1.81
CA PRO A 45 2.50 14.72 1.13
C PRO A 45 2.65 15.19 -0.32
N TYR A 46 3.73 15.88 -0.68
CA TYR A 46 3.90 16.44 -2.03
C TYR A 46 4.23 15.36 -3.06
N SER A 47 5.07 14.38 -2.70
CA SER A 47 5.34 13.23 -3.57
C SER A 47 4.16 12.28 -3.77
N SER A 48 3.10 12.42 -2.96
CA SER A 48 1.86 11.65 -3.10
C SER A 48 0.87 12.27 -4.09
N LEU A 49 1.08 13.54 -4.47
CA LEU A 49 0.23 14.26 -5.43
C LEU A 49 0.74 14.02 -6.86
N ASN A 50 -0.12 13.53 -7.74
CA ASN A 50 0.16 13.48 -9.16
C ASN A 50 -0.37 14.77 -9.81
N PRO A 51 0.48 15.66 -10.36
CA PRO A 51 0.03 16.93 -10.93
C PRO A 51 -0.87 16.77 -12.16
N ARG A 52 -0.98 15.55 -12.71
CA ARG A 52 -1.92 15.22 -13.79
C ARG A 52 -3.31 14.81 -13.28
N LYS A 53 -3.52 14.73 -11.96
CA LYS A 53 -4.79 14.35 -11.33
C LYS A 53 -5.30 15.48 -10.44
N THR A 54 -6.59 15.75 -10.52
CA THR A 54 -7.28 16.68 -9.64
C THR A 54 -7.37 16.11 -8.22
N LEU A 55 -7.53 17.00 -7.23
CA LEU A 55 -7.81 16.62 -5.84
C LEU A 55 -8.98 15.64 -5.74
N ARG A 56 -10.05 15.88 -6.51
CA ARG A 56 -11.22 15.00 -6.57
C ARG A 56 -10.80 13.60 -6.99
N GLU A 57 -10.12 13.45 -8.11
CA GLU A 57 -9.69 12.16 -8.64
C GLU A 57 -8.77 11.39 -7.69
N ILE A 58 -7.91 12.10 -6.94
CA ILE A 58 -7.01 11.48 -5.95
C ILE A 58 -7.82 10.90 -4.78
N VAL A 59 -8.82 11.63 -4.28
CA VAL A 59 -9.64 11.20 -3.13
C VAL A 59 -10.72 10.20 -3.52
N THR A 60 -11.24 10.26 -4.75
CA THR A 60 -12.29 9.33 -5.22
C THR A 60 -11.74 8.01 -5.75
N LEU A 61 -10.46 7.93 -6.12
CA LEU A 61 -9.86 6.70 -6.65
C LEU A 61 -10.01 5.50 -5.69
N PRO A 62 -9.71 5.62 -4.37
CA PRO A 62 -9.95 4.54 -3.43
C PRO A 62 -11.43 4.13 -3.37
N LEU A 63 -12.35 5.09 -3.37
CA LEU A 63 -13.79 4.85 -3.29
C LEU A 63 -14.28 3.98 -4.47
N ILE A 64 -13.86 4.32 -5.69
CA ILE A 64 -14.18 3.57 -6.91
C ILE A 64 -13.57 2.15 -6.85
N VAL A 65 -12.31 2.02 -6.41
CA VAL A 65 -11.62 0.72 -6.32
C VAL A 65 -12.30 -0.22 -5.31
N HIS A 66 -12.92 0.33 -4.28
CA HIS A 66 -13.64 -0.41 -3.25
C HIS A 66 -15.14 -0.55 -3.52
N ASP A 67 -15.65 -0.08 -4.67
CA ASP A 67 -17.07 -0.11 -5.06
C ASP A 67 -17.98 0.63 -4.07
N ILE A 68 -17.45 1.71 -3.48
CA ILE A 68 -18.13 2.58 -2.51
C ILE A 68 -18.37 3.94 -3.18
N GLY A 69 -19.26 4.01 -4.17
CA GLY A 69 -19.54 5.26 -4.89
C GLY A 69 -20.42 5.10 -6.11
#